data_AF-A6EMD4-F1
#
_entry.id   AF-A6EMD4-F1
#
_cell.length_a   1.000
_cell.length_b   1.000
_cell.length_c   1.000
_cell.angle_alpha   90.00
_cell.angle_beta   90.00
_cell.angle_gamma   90.00
#
_symmetry.space_group_name_H-M   'P 1'
#
loop_
_entity.id
_entity.type
_entity.pdbx_description
1 polymer ?
#
loop_
_entity_poly.entity_id
_entity_poly.type
_entity_poly.pdbx_seq_one_letter_code
_entity_poly.pdbx_strand_id
1 'polypeptide(L)'
;MRNHLIILLLILISCNSDKIDQAEFNDFSDIEIRFRTGDERIEFYSMDIFKSGEKIKAAKKSPFYYYGSGTDSTWTTEIGKSDLKLITEFINKAKSIKDTCLFNSSSIDYYDIKIKGRTLKIVGNCEWNGIDYDSLETKIFKHKFVELEKKREIVADSLVKSFNGFWDVSGWQNGVLKNRNLVLTRTTENEPKIEGIYRWTFDKEKQSELKKNLDIDEGSTLIEIGASTYKVLNIENDKIELKYLW
;
A
#
# COMPACT_ATOMS: atom_id res chain seq x y z
N MET A 1 -3.18 36.15 -54.10
CA MET A 1 -2.50 35.94 -52.81
C MET A 1 -3.34 34.97 -51.99
N ARG A 2 -2.73 33.83 -51.66
CA ARG A 2 -3.04 32.87 -50.58
C ARG A 2 -4.50 32.45 -50.34
N ASN A 3 -4.83 31.28 -50.91
CA ASN A 3 -5.75 30.31 -50.33
C ASN A 3 -5.38 30.03 -48.87
N HIS A 4 -6.32 30.20 -47.95
CA HIS A 4 -6.23 29.62 -46.62
C HIS A 4 -7.35 28.59 -46.47
N LEU A 5 -7.00 27.36 -46.81
CA LEU A 5 -7.70 26.14 -46.44
C LEU A 5 -7.56 26.01 -44.90
N ILE A 6 -8.62 26.31 -44.16
CA ILE A 6 -8.68 26.03 -42.72
C ILE A 6 -8.98 24.52 -42.61
N ILE A 7 -7.92 23.74 -42.39
CA ILE A 7 -8.03 22.34 -42.02
C ILE A 7 -8.51 22.32 -40.56
N LEU A 8 -9.81 22.07 -40.37
CA LEU A 8 -10.37 21.75 -39.07
C LEU A 8 -9.85 20.36 -38.68
N LEU A 9 -8.81 20.31 -37.83
CA LEU A 9 -8.36 19.08 -37.20
C LEU A 9 -9.47 18.63 -36.22
N LEU A 10 -10.38 17.79 -36.71
CA LEU A 10 -11.23 16.95 -35.86
C LEU A 10 -10.31 15.99 -35.11
N ILE A 11 -9.88 16.40 -33.92
CA ILE A 11 -9.37 15.48 -32.91
C ILE A 11 -10.58 14.62 -32.52
N LEU A 12 -10.77 13.53 -33.26
CA LEU A 12 -11.54 12.39 -32.79
C LEU A 12 -10.81 11.88 -31.56
N ILE A 13 -11.17 12.41 -30.39
CA ILE A 13 -11.01 11.69 -29.14
C ILE A 13 -11.88 10.46 -29.34
N SER A 14 -11.29 9.37 -29.85
CA SER A 14 -11.92 8.06 -29.78
C SER A 14 -12.12 7.81 -28.29
N CYS A 15 -13.33 8.06 -27.82
CA CYS A 15 -13.87 7.43 -26.63
C CYS A 15 -13.88 5.93 -26.95
N ASN A 16 -12.72 5.27 -26.83
CA ASN A 16 -12.71 3.84 -26.58
C ASN A 16 -13.42 3.71 -25.25
N SER A 17 -14.73 3.47 -25.30
CA SER A 17 -15.47 3.23 -24.09
C SER A 17 -14.86 1.98 -23.48
N ASP A 18 -14.22 2.11 -22.32
CA ASP A 18 -13.71 0.97 -21.54
C ASP A 18 -14.85 0.15 -20.93
N LYS A 19 -16.05 0.24 -21.53
CA LYS A 19 -17.23 -0.51 -21.19
C LYS A 19 -17.10 -1.91 -21.76
N ILE A 20 -17.37 -2.88 -20.91
CA ILE A 20 -17.50 -4.28 -21.27
C ILE A 20 -18.77 -4.44 -22.11
N ASP A 21 -18.70 -5.19 -23.20
CA ASP A 21 -19.88 -5.44 -24.02
C ASP A 21 -20.79 -6.50 -23.37
N GLN A 22 -22.06 -6.55 -23.79
CA GLN A 22 -23.06 -7.42 -23.16
C GLN A 22 -22.71 -8.90 -23.28
N ALA A 23 -22.04 -9.31 -24.37
CA ALA A 23 -21.67 -10.70 -24.57
C ALA A 23 -20.55 -11.11 -23.60
N GLU A 24 -19.48 -10.29 -23.51
CA GLU A 24 -18.40 -10.45 -22.54
C GLU A 24 -18.93 -10.45 -21.10
N PHE A 25 -19.86 -9.55 -20.79
CA PHE A 25 -20.51 -9.49 -19.47
C PHE A 25 -21.31 -10.75 -19.19
N ASN A 26 -22.10 -11.25 -20.14
CA ASN A 26 -22.92 -12.44 -19.96
C ASN A 26 -22.05 -13.70 -19.77
N ASP A 27 -20.97 -13.83 -20.55
CA ASP A 27 -20.05 -14.98 -20.51
C ASP A 27 -19.11 -14.98 -19.30
N PHE A 28 -18.92 -13.82 -18.66
CA PHE A 28 -18.12 -13.69 -17.46
C PHE A 28 -18.66 -14.57 -16.32
N SER A 29 -17.72 -15.15 -15.57
CA SER A 29 -17.99 -15.92 -14.37
C SER A 29 -17.16 -15.40 -13.23
N ASP A 30 -17.71 -15.45 -12.02
CA ASP A 30 -16.98 -15.04 -10.82
C ASP A 30 -15.67 -15.83 -10.66
N ILE A 31 -14.64 -15.10 -10.26
CA ILE A 31 -13.28 -15.59 -10.07
C ILE A 31 -12.86 -15.25 -8.64
N GLU A 32 -12.26 -16.21 -7.97
CA GLU A 32 -11.58 -16.00 -6.69
C GLU A 32 -10.12 -16.41 -6.87
N ILE A 33 -9.21 -15.51 -6.54
CA ILE A 33 -7.76 -15.74 -6.61
C ILE A 33 -7.24 -15.62 -5.18
N ARG A 34 -6.63 -16.69 -4.68
CA ARG A 34 -5.84 -16.66 -3.44
C ARG A 34 -4.39 -16.93 -3.79
N PHE A 35 -3.52 -16.05 -3.31
CA PHE A 35 -2.09 -16.15 -3.49
C PHE A 35 -1.42 -16.18 -2.13
N ARG A 36 -0.47 -17.10 -1.96
CA ARG A 36 0.30 -17.26 -0.72
C ARG A 36 1.76 -17.39 -1.06
N THR A 37 2.60 -16.66 -0.36
CA THR A 37 4.06 -16.73 -0.54
C THR A 37 4.75 -16.50 0.80
N GLY A 38 6.05 -16.80 0.85
CA GLY A 38 6.88 -16.64 2.03
C GLY A 38 7.42 -17.96 2.60
N ASP A 39 8.40 -17.81 3.47
CA ASP A 39 9.11 -18.90 4.15
C ASP A 39 8.72 -18.90 5.64
N GLU A 40 9.26 -17.95 6.41
CA GLU A 40 8.98 -17.81 7.85
C GLU A 40 7.68 -17.05 8.18
N ARG A 41 7.22 -16.19 7.27
CA ARG A 41 5.94 -15.49 7.36
C ARG A 41 5.16 -15.74 6.08
N ILE A 42 4.04 -16.44 6.19
CA ILE A 42 3.15 -16.68 5.06
C ILE A 42 2.31 -15.43 4.85
N GLU A 43 2.51 -14.77 3.73
CA GLU A 43 1.68 -13.67 3.28
C GLU A 43 0.47 -14.23 2.52
N PHE A 44 -0.72 -13.69 2.79
CA PHE A 44 -1.98 -14.15 2.21
C PHE A 44 -2.67 -13.03 1.45
N TYR A 45 -2.70 -13.15 0.14
CA TYR A 45 -3.35 -12.22 -0.76
C TYR A 45 -4.62 -12.84 -1.33
N SER A 46 -5.65 -12.01 -1.50
CA SER A 46 -6.90 -12.46 -2.10
C SER A 46 -7.57 -11.37 -2.93
N MET A 47 -8.06 -11.77 -4.10
CA MET A 47 -8.84 -10.94 -4.99
C MET A 47 -10.07 -11.71 -5.47
N ASP A 48 -11.24 -11.10 -5.29
CA ASP A 48 -12.52 -11.59 -5.79
C ASP A 48 -12.97 -10.73 -6.97
N ILE A 49 -13.33 -11.34 -8.09
CA ILE A 49 -13.85 -10.64 -9.27
C ILE A 49 -15.24 -11.19 -9.56
N PHE A 50 -16.27 -10.34 -9.53
CA PHE A 50 -17.66 -10.79 -9.50
C PHE A 50 -18.62 -9.81 -10.20
N LYS A 51 -19.77 -10.33 -10.64
CA LYS A 51 -20.88 -9.48 -11.14
C LYS A 51 -21.60 -8.78 -9.98
N SER A 52 -21.88 -7.50 -10.16
CA SER A 52 -22.62 -6.66 -9.21
C SER A 52 -23.57 -5.75 -9.98
N GLY A 53 -24.82 -6.17 -10.18
CA GLY A 53 -25.76 -5.48 -11.06
C GLY A 53 -25.32 -5.62 -12.52
N GLU A 54 -25.25 -4.50 -13.26
CA GLU A 54 -24.82 -4.45 -14.67
C GLU A 54 -23.31 -4.25 -14.83
N LYS A 55 -22.52 -4.50 -13.78
CA LYS A 55 -21.09 -4.22 -13.72
C LYS A 55 -20.32 -5.42 -13.22
N ILE A 56 -19.07 -5.54 -13.63
CA ILE A 56 -18.09 -6.45 -13.03
C ILE A 56 -17.24 -5.62 -12.08
N LYS A 57 -16.96 -6.16 -10.89
CA LYS A 57 -16.14 -5.51 -9.87
C LYS A 57 -15.04 -6.44 -9.42
N ALA A 58 -13.94 -5.86 -8.95
CA ALA A 58 -12.94 -6.58 -8.18
C ALA A 58 -12.90 -6.05 -6.75
N ALA A 59 -12.76 -6.96 -5.79
CA ALA A 59 -12.57 -6.65 -4.39
C ALA A 59 -11.28 -7.30 -3.87
N LYS A 60 -10.44 -6.50 -3.19
CA LYS A 60 -9.28 -6.98 -2.45
C LYS A 60 -9.56 -6.81 -0.96
N LYS A 61 -9.56 -7.91 -0.21
CA LYS A 61 -9.66 -7.92 1.26
C LYS A 61 -8.27 -7.74 1.87
N SER A 62 -8.20 -7.06 3.01
CA SER A 62 -6.99 -6.77 3.79
C SER A 62 -5.80 -6.41 2.89
N PRO A 63 -5.83 -5.25 2.19
CA PRO A 63 -4.64 -4.76 1.51
C PRO A 63 -3.46 -4.69 2.47
N PHE A 64 -2.33 -5.31 2.10
CA PHE A 64 -1.07 -5.36 2.88
C PHE A 64 -0.45 -3.99 3.17
N TYR A 65 -1.12 -2.91 2.76
CA TYR A 65 -0.67 -1.54 2.86
C TYR A 65 -1.75 -0.69 3.55
N TYR A 66 -2.61 -1.31 4.35
CA TYR A 66 -3.74 -0.66 5.00
C TYR A 66 -3.31 0.42 6.00
N TYR A 67 -3.95 1.60 5.94
CA TYR A 67 -3.69 2.69 6.89
C TYR A 67 -4.89 2.97 7.80
N GLY A 68 -4.65 2.97 9.11
CA GLY A 68 -5.60 3.38 10.16
C GLY A 68 -6.40 2.24 10.78
N SER A 69 -7.36 2.53 11.65
CA SER A 69 -8.32 1.58 12.24
C SER A 69 -9.76 1.79 11.74
N GLY A 70 -9.94 2.64 10.72
CA GLY A 70 -11.24 3.17 10.30
C GLY A 70 -11.41 3.37 8.80
N THR A 71 -10.55 2.80 7.95
CA THR A 71 -10.82 2.70 6.51
C THR A 71 -11.37 1.32 6.16
N ASP A 72 -12.13 1.21 5.07
CA ASP A 72 -12.65 -0.07 4.58
C ASP A 72 -11.46 -1.02 4.36
N SER A 73 -11.40 -2.10 5.14
CA SER A 73 -10.42 -3.19 4.99
C SER A 73 -10.57 -3.94 3.67
N THR A 74 -11.45 -3.47 2.79
CA THR A 74 -11.74 -4.02 1.48
C THR A 74 -11.69 -2.91 0.44
N TRP A 75 -10.80 -3.02 -0.52
CA TRP A 75 -10.81 -2.17 -1.71
C TRP A 75 -11.74 -2.76 -2.74
N THR A 76 -12.66 -1.98 -3.29
CA THR A 76 -13.49 -2.38 -4.42
C THR A 76 -13.27 -1.42 -5.59
N THR A 77 -13.17 -1.96 -6.80
CA THR A 77 -13.11 -1.19 -8.05
C THR A 77 -14.01 -1.82 -9.11
N GLU A 78 -14.44 -1.02 -10.07
CA GLU A 78 -15.13 -1.50 -11.27
C GLU A 78 -14.11 -2.00 -12.29
N ILE A 79 -14.44 -3.09 -12.98
CA ILE A 79 -13.60 -3.70 -14.00
C ILE A 79 -14.01 -3.16 -15.37
N GLY A 80 -13.04 -2.58 -16.09
CA GLY A 80 -13.19 -2.18 -17.48
C GLY A 80 -12.89 -3.31 -18.46
N LYS A 81 -13.05 -3.03 -19.75
CA LYS A 81 -12.71 -3.96 -20.84
C LYS A 81 -11.21 -4.28 -20.84
N SER A 82 -10.37 -3.29 -20.58
CA SER A 82 -8.91 -3.46 -20.49
C SER A 82 -8.50 -4.40 -19.34
N ASP A 83 -9.11 -4.23 -18.17
CA ASP A 83 -8.90 -5.09 -17.01
C ASP A 83 -9.40 -6.51 -17.27
N LEU A 84 -10.59 -6.66 -17.89
CA LEU A 84 -11.16 -7.97 -18.20
C LEU A 84 -10.24 -8.77 -19.15
N LYS A 85 -9.61 -8.09 -20.12
CA LYS A 85 -8.62 -8.71 -21.00
C LYS A 85 -7.41 -9.21 -20.21
N LEU A 86 -6.87 -8.38 -19.31
CA LEU A 86 -5.75 -8.76 -18.44
C LEU A 86 -6.09 -9.95 -17.54
N ILE A 87 -7.28 -9.97 -16.95
CA ILE A 87 -7.79 -11.10 -16.14
C ILE A 87 -7.86 -12.38 -16.99
N THR A 88 -8.32 -12.26 -18.24
CA THR A 88 -8.40 -13.39 -19.17
C THR A 88 -7.01 -13.92 -19.53
N GLU A 89 -6.04 -13.04 -19.77
CA GLU A 89 -4.64 -13.40 -20.03
C GLU A 89 -4.02 -14.11 -18.81
N PHE A 90 -4.23 -13.60 -17.60
CA PHE A 90 -3.82 -14.23 -16.34
C PHE A 90 -4.38 -15.66 -16.22
N ILE A 91 -5.69 -15.84 -16.44
CA ILE A 91 -6.34 -17.15 -16.35
C ILE A 91 -5.78 -18.13 -17.38
N ASN A 92 -5.56 -17.68 -18.62
CA ASN A 92 -5.02 -18.52 -19.67
C ASN A 92 -3.58 -18.94 -19.36
N LYS A 93 -2.78 -18.01 -18.81
CA LYS A 93 -1.43 -18.31 -18.34
C LYS A 93 -1.46 -19.33 -17.21
N ALA A 94 -2.30 -19.14 -16.19
CA ALA A 94 -2.48 -20.07 -15.08
C ALA A 94 -2.83 -21.49 -15.58
N LYS A 95 -3.75 -21.61 -16.54
CA LYS A 95 -4.11 -22.90 -17.15
C LYS A 95 -2.95 -23.58 -17.89
N SER A 96 -2.01 -22.80 -18.43
CA SER A 96 -0.86 -23.31 -19.18
C SER A 96 0.30 -23.81 -18.31
N ILE A 97 0.41 -23.31 -17.08
CA ILE A 97 1.56 -23.50 -16.19
C ILE A 97 1.69 -24.96 -15.67
N LYS A 98 0.63 -25.78 -15.74
CA LYS A 98 0.54 -27.12 -15.09
C LYS A 98 0.70 -27.03 -13.56
N ASP A 99 0.40 -28.11 -12.85
CA ASP A 99 0.14 -28.07 -11.40
C ASP A 99 1.34 -27.67 -10.52
N THR A 100 2.58 -27.91 -10.96
CA THR A 100 3.78 -27.64 -10.15
C THR A 100 4.97 -27.18 -10.99
N CYS A 101 5.68 -26.17 -10.49
CA CYS A 101 6.89 -25.60 -11.06
C CYS A 101 8.13 -25.87 -10.19
N LEU A 102 9.30 -25.51 -10.70
CA LEU A 102 10.54 -25.62 -9.95
C LEU A 102 10.53 -24.74 -8.69
N PHE A 103 11.14 -25.25 -7.63
CA PHE A 103 11.36 -24.55 -6.35
C PHE A 103 12.73 -23.89 -6.39
N ASN A 104 12.79 -22.69 -6.98
CA ASN A 104 14.05 -21.99 -7.22
C ASN A 104 14.35 -20.91 -6.16
N SER A 105 13.47 -20.76 -5.16
CA SER A 105 13.57 -19.78 -4.08
C SER A 105 13.38 -20.47 -2.72
N SER A 106 13.83 -19.82 -1.65
CA SER A 106 13.48 -20.20 -0.26
C SER A 106 12.00 -19.92 0.05
N SER A 107 11.36 -19.02 -0.70
CA SER A 107 9.91 -18.80 -0.66
C SER A 107 9.21 -19.62 -1.75
N ILE A 108 8.08 -20.24 -1.41
CA ILE A 108 7.26 -20.99 -2.35
C ILE A 108 5.95 -20.25 -2.59
N ASP A 109 5.63 -20.07 -3.87
CA ASP A 109 4.37 -19.47 -4.29
C ASP A 109 3.26 -20.52 -4.41
N TYR A 110 2.08 -20.20 -3.87
CA TYR A 110 0.89 -21.03 -3.94
C TYR A 110 -0.28 -20.21 -4.46
N TYR A 111 -0.87 -20.67 -5.56
CA TYR A 111 -2.09 -20.09 -6.12
C TYR A 111 -3.25 -21.08 -5.97
N ASP A 112 -4.38 -20.60 -5.47
CA ASP A 112 -5.68 -21.25 -5.60
C ASP A 112 -6.59 -20.32 -6.42
N ILE A 113 -6.88 -20.69 -7.66
CA ILE A 113 -7.69 -19.89 -8.59
C ILE A 113 -9.00 -20.62 -8.86
N LYS A 114 -10.13 -20.08 -8.42
CA LYS A 114 -11.46 -20.68 -8.59
C LYS A 114 -12.23 -19.96 -9.69
N ILE A 115 -12.67 -20.70 -10.71
CA ILE A 115 -13.41 -20.19 -11.87
C ILE A 115 -14.57 -21.14 -12.15
N LYS A 116 -15.81 -20.64 -12.21
CA LYS A 116 -17.02 -21.47 -12.44
C LYS A 116 -17.09 -22.69 -11.50
N GLY A 117 -16.68 -22.51 -10.24
CA GLY A 117 -16.63 -23.57 -9.23
C GLY A 117 -15.50 -24.58 -9.37
N ARG A 118 -14.67 -24.52 -10.41
CA ARG A 118 -13.46 -25.36 -10.57
C ARG A 118 -12.25 -24.63 -10.01
N THR A 119 -11.39 -25.33 -9.29
CA THR A 119 -10.16 -24.76 -8.71
C THR A 119 -8.94 -25.25 -9.48
N LEU A 120 -8.10 -24.30 -9.91
CA LEU A 120 -6.74 -24.53 -10.39
C LEU A 120 -5.78 -24.27 -9.22
N LYS A 121 -4.88 -25.22 -8.97
CA LYS A 121 -3.85 -25.08 -7.94
C LYS A 121 -2.49 -25.07 -8.62
N ILE A 122 -1.67 -24.07 -8.30
CA ILE A 122 -0.32 -23.94 -8.84
C ILE A 122 0.62 -23.77 -7.65
N VAL A 123 1.66 -24.58 -7.61
CA VAL A 123 2.66 -24.58 -6.53
C VAL A 123 4.06 -24.45 -7.11
N GLY A 124 4.87 -23.57 -6.54
CA GLY A 124 6.24 -23.31 -6.97
C GLY A 124 6.41 -21.98 -7.70
N ASN A 125 7.67 -21.56 -7.88
CA ASN A 125 8.01 -20.27 -8.48
C ASN A 125 7.93 -20.36 -10.02
N CYS A 126 6.70 -20.30 -10.53
CA CYS A 126 6.42 -20.44 -11.95
C CYS A 126 6.80 -19.20 -12.77
N GLU A 127 7.16 -19.41 -14.04
CA GLU A 127 7.38 -18.31 -14.98
C GLU A 127 6.05 -17.72 -15.44
N TRP A 128 5.66 -16.57 -14.89
CA TRP A 128 4.41 -15.88 -15.20
C TRP A 128 4.52 -14.90 -16.38
N ASN A 129 5.72 -14.63 -16.92
CA ASN A 129 5.97 -13.66 -17.99
C ASN A 129 5.37 -12.26 -17.69
N GLY A 130 5.43 -11.83 -16.42
CA GLY A 130 4.92 -10.52 -15.99
C GLY A 130 3.39 -10.41 -15.84
N ILE A 131 2.68 -11.54 -15.81
CA ILE A 131 1.23 -11.62 -15.56
C ILE A 131 0.97 -12.51 -14.33
N ASP A 132 1.71 -12.27 -13.24
CA ASP A 132 1.49 -12.88 -11.93
C ASP A 132 0.39 -12.14 -11.14
N TYR A 133 0.19 -12.55 -9.88
CA TYR A 133 -0.78 -11.93 -8.97
C TYR A 133 -0.47 -10.44 -8.76
N ASP A 134 0.78 -10.08 -8.47
CA ASP A 134 1.17 -8.72 -8.12
C ASP A 134 0.99 -7.75 -9.29
N SER A 135 1.31 -8.19 -10.51
CA SER A 135 1.06 -7.45 -11.75
C SER A 135 -0.44 -7.22 -11.97
N LEU A 136 -1.26 -8.26 -11.75
CA LEU A 136 -2.72 -8.17 -11.86
C LEU A 136 -3.30 -7.20 -10.83
N GLU A 137 -2.90 -7.34 -9.57
CA GLU A 137 -3.34 -6.50 -8.45
C GLU A 137 -2.96 -5.04 -8.66
N THR A 138 -1.71 -4.77 -9.00
CA THR A 138 -1.20 -3.41 -9.22
C THR A 138 -1.95 -2.71 -10.34
N LYS A 139 -2.30 -3.43 -11.41
CA LYS A 139 -3.05 -2.87 -12.55
C LYS A 139 -4.50 -2.59 -12.19
N ILE A 140 -5.21 -3.58 -11.64
CA ILE A 140 -6.64 -3.45 -11.28
C ILE A 140 -6.85 -2.39 -10.20
N PHE A 141 -6.00 -2.37 -9.17
CA PHE A 141 -6.15 -1.48 -8.02
C PHE A 141 -5.24 -0.25 -8.08
N LYS A 142 -4.68 0.09 -9.25
CA LYS A 142 -3.74 1.22 -9.43
C LYS A 142 -4.20 2.51 -8.74
N HIS A 143 -5.46 2.89 -8.95
CA HIS A 143 -6.01 4.11 -8.36
C HIS A 143 -6.11 4.02 -6.83
N LYS A 144 -6.36 2.84 -6.27
CA LYS A 144 -6.40 2.62 -4.82
C LYS A 144 -5.03 2.77 -4.18
N PHE A 145 -3.97 2.29 -4.84
CA PHE A 145 -2.60 2.53 -4.41
C PHE A 145 -2.24 4.02 -4.44
N VAL A 146 -2.63 4.75 -5.48
CA VAL A 146 -2.42 6.21 -5.55
C VAL A 146 -3.21 6.95 -4.46
N GLU A 147 -4.45 6.55 -4.19
CA GLU A 147 -5.26 7.11 -3.10
C GLU A 147 -4.61 6.84 -1.74
N LEU A 148 -4.11 5.64 -1.52
CA LEU A 148 -3.41 5.25 -0.30
C LEU A 148 -2.15 6.08 -0.09
N GLU A 149 -1.31 6.22 -1.12
CA GLU A 149 -0.08 6.99 -1.04
C GLU A 149 -0.34 8.45 -0.69
N LYS A 150 -1.37 9.05 -1.29
CA LYS A 150 -1.81 10.41 -0.94
C LYS A 150 -2.26 10.53 0.51
N LYS A 151 -2.95 9.51 1.05
CA LYS A 151 -3.34 9.49 2.48
C LYS A 151 -2.12 9.38 3.38
N ARG A 152 -1.15 8.51 3.05
CA ARG A 152 0.12 8.38 3.77
C ARG A 152 0.89 9.69 3.77
N GLU A 153 0.92 10.38 2.64
CA GLU A 153 1.57 11.68 2.49
C GLU A 153 0.95 12.76 3.41
N ILE A 154 -0.39 12.86 3.44
CA ILE A 154 -1.11 13.79 4.34
C ILE A 154 -0.80 13.48 5.81
N VAL A 155 -0.74 12.20 6.16
CA VAL A 155 -0.39 11.77 7.51
C VAL A 155 1.04 12.13 7.83
N ALA A 156 1.99 11.83 6.95
CA ALA A 156 3.40 12.15 7.10
C ALA A 156 3.60 13.65 7.34
N ASP A 157 2.93 14.50 6.54
CA ASP A 157 2.93 15.96 6.72
C ASP A 157 2.40 16.37 8.10
N SER A 158 1.29 15.77 8.53
CA SER A 158 0.69 16.05 9.85
C SER A 158 1.60 15.61 11.01
N LEU A 159 2.23 14.43 10.89
CA LEU A 159 3.17 13.89 11.87
C LEU A 159 4.37 14.82 12.01
N VAL A 160 5.09 15.09 10.91
CA VAL A 160 6.27 15.95 10.91
C VAL A 160 5.93 17.35 11.40
N LYS A 161 4.75 17.88 11.05
CA LYS A 161 4.26 19.15 11.60
C LYS A 161 4.13 19.11 13.13
N SER A 162 3.63 18.01 13.66
CA SER A 162 3.42 17.82 15.11
C SER A 162 4.75 17.75 15.86
N PHE A 163 5.78 17.12 15.29
CA PHE A 163 7.11 17.00 15.91
C PHE A 163 7.89 18.32 16.02
N ASN A 164 7.54 19.39 15.28
CA ASN A 164 8.37 20.60 15.32
C ASN A 164 8.42 21.25 16.70
N GLY A 165 9.59 21.76 17.04
CA GLY A 165 9.84 22.47 18.29
C GLY A 165 10.78 21.71 19.22
N PHE A 166 10.76 22.13 20.48
CA PHE A 166 11.62 21.59 21.53
C PHE A 166 10.83 20.62 22.40
N TRP A 167 11.44 19.49 22.70
CA TRP A 167 10.83 18.41 23.46
C TRP A 167 11.75 17.91 24.55
N ASP A 168 11.25 17.92 25.78
CA ASP A 168 11.89 17.19 26.87
C ASP A 168 11.55 15.72 26.76
N VAL A 169 12.59 14.88 26.69
CA VAL A 169 12.49 13.45 26.40
C VAL A 169 12.61 12.68 27.70
N SER A 170 11.52 12.03 28.10
CA SER A 170 11.57 11.04 29.17
C SER A 170 12.08 9.68 28.66
N GLY A 171 12.64 8.89 29.57
CA GLY A 171 13.14 7.54 29.26
C GLY A 171 14.64 7.47 28.99
N TRP A 172 15.29 8.57 28.63
CA TRP A 172 16.75 8.70 28.61
C TRP A 172 17.24 9.44 29.86
N GLN A 173 18.21 8.89 30.57
CA GLN A 173 18.87 9.54 31.71
C GLN A 173 20.38 9.36 31.60
N ASN A 174 21.13 10.46 31.60
CA ASN A 174 22.60 10.46 31.51
C ASN A 174 23.15 9.58 30.37
N GLY A 175 22.51 9.60 29.19
CA GLY A 175 22.95 8.91 27.98
C GLY A 175 22.47 7.48 27.86
N VAL A 176 21.72 7.00 28.86
CA VAL A 176 21.27 5.62 28.93
C VAL A 176 19.76 5.56 28.83
N LEU A 177 19.26 4.74 27.90
CA LEU A 177 17.83 4.42 27.81
C LEU A 177 17.41 3.60 29.03
N LYS A 178 16.63 4.20 29.92
CA LYS A 178 16.05 3.58 31.12
C LYS A 178 14.64 3.06 30.89
N ASN A 179 13.89 3.67 29.97
CA ASN A 179 12.54 3.26 29.62
C ASN A 179 12.36 3.26 28.10
N ARG A 180 11.88 2.14 27.55
CA ARG A 180 11.58 2.01 26.12
C ARG A 180 10.31 2.74 25.69
N ASN A 181 9.43 3.10 26.63
CA ASN A 181 8.31 3.99 26.34
C ASN A 181 8.76 5.41 26.67
N LEU A 182 8.97 6.21 25.62
CA LEU A 182 9.40 7.59 25.73
C LEU A 182 8.16 8.48 25.64
N VAL A 183 8.14 9.50 26.48
CA VAL A 183 7.20 10.60 26.39
C VAL A 183 8.00 11.86 26.11
N LEU A 184 7.70 12.50 24.99
CA LEU A 184 8.21 13.80 24.60
C LEU A 184 7.19 14.83 25.08
N THR A 185 7.62 15.76 25.92
CA THR A 185 6.78 16.86 26.42
C THR A 185 7.24 18.17 25.82
N ARG A 186 6.33 18.93 25.20
CA ARG A 186 6.67 20.17 24.51
C ARG A 186 7.16 21.22 25.50
N THR A 187 8.19 21.95 25.12
CA THR A 187 8.75 23.07 25.90
C THR A 187 9.06 24.26 25.01
N THR A 188 9.08 25.46 25.61
CA THR A 188 9.46 26.72 24.96
C THR A 188 10.88 27.14 25.31
N GLU A 189 11.58 26.36 26.13
CA GLU A 189 12.92 26.67 26.60
C GLU A 189 13.97 26.11 25.65
N ASN A 190 15.08 26.82 25.53
CA ASN A 190 16.17 26.41 24.65
C ASN A 190 17.17 25.47 25.34
N GLU A 191 17.25 25.47 26.67
CA GLU A 191 18.17 24.62 27.46
C GLU A 191 17.43 23.79 28.53
N PRO A 192 17.86 22.55 28.81
CA PRO A 192 17.27 21.73 29.88
C PRO A 192 17.47 22.38 31.25
N LYS A 193 16.39 22.48 32.04
CA LYS A 193 16.45 22.99 33.42
C LYS A 193 17.11 22.05 34.42
N ILE A 194 17.16 20.76 34.11
CA ILE A 194 17.60 19.70 35.01
C ILE A 194 18.67 18.88 34.30
N GLU A 195 19.80 18.69 34.98
CA GLU A 195 20.90 17.87 34.51
C GLU A 195 20.44 16.42 34.27
N GLY A 196 20.80 15.86 33.11
CA GLY A 196 20.45 14.49 32.73
C GLY A 196 19.12 14.33 31.98
N ILE A 197 18.33 15.39 31.78
CA ILE A 197 17.18 15.39 30.86
C ILE A 197 17.68 15.61 29.43
N TYR A 198 17.24 14.74 28.52
CA TYR A 198 17.51 14.88 27.09
C TYR A 198 16.49 15.81 26.46
N ARG A 199 16.96 16.74 25.63
CA ARG A 199 16.11 17.58 24.80
C ARG A 199 16.32 17.26 23.34
N TRP A 200 15.22 17.01 22.63
CA TRP A 200 15.22 16.89 21.18
C TRP A 200 14.65 18.15 20.56
N THR A 201 15.30 18.59 19.49
CA THR A 201 14.88 19.75 18.71
C THR A 201 14.60 19.28 17.29
N PHE A 202 13.38 19.51 16.83
CA PHE A 202 13.00 19.25 15.45
C PHE A 202 12.80 20.58 14.73
N ASP A 203 13.81 20.94 13.95
CA ASP A 203 13.84 22.18 13.18
C ASP A 203 12.85 22.13 12.02
N LYS A 204 12.12 23.22 11.80
CA LYS A 204 11.20 23.36 10.67
C LYS A 204 11.90 23.15 9.31
N GLU A 205 13.17 23.53 9.21
CA GLU A 205 13.97 23.38 7.99
C GLU A 205 14.37 21.92 7.71
N LYS A 206 14.32 21.05 8.73
CA LYS A 206 14.64 19.61 8.65
C LYS A 206 13.40 18.72 8.56
N GLN A 207 12.21 19.30 8.40
CA GLN A 207 10.97 18.54 8.24
C GLN A 207 11.06 17.52 7.10
N SER A 208 11.64 17.92 5.96
CA SER A 208 11.80 17.02 4.81
C SER A 208 12.71 15.83 5.08
N GLU A 209 13.68 15.97 6.01
CA GLU A 209 14.53 14.87 6.46
C GLU A 209 13.76 13.94 7.39
N LEU A 210 13.07 14.52 8.39
CA LEU A 210 12.22 13.75 9.31
C LEU A 210 11.14 12.96 8.57
N LYS A 211 10.58 13.54 7.51
CA LYS A 211 9.58 12.90 6.66
C LYS A 211 10.12 11.67 5.93
N LYS A 212 11.37 11.72 5.45
CA LYS A 212 12.02 10.57 4.79
C LYS A 212 12.32 9.44 5.76
N ASN A 213 12.44 9.77 7.05
CA ASN A 213 12.67 8.82 8.12
C ASN A 213 11.37 8.24 8.70
N LEU A 214 10.21 8.63 8.16
CA LEU A 214 8.93 8.02 8.49
C LEU A 214 8.69 6.79 7.63
N ASP A 215 8.26 5.73 8.30
CA ASP A 215 7.71 4.55 7.67
C ASP A 215 6.27 4.40 8.16
N ILE A 216 5.31 4.56 7.24
CA ILE A 216 3.87 4.59 7.53
C ILE A 216 3.22 3.39 6.87
N ASP A 217 3.17 2.31 7.63
CA ASP A 217 2.71 1.00 7.17
C ASP A 217 1.56 0.46 8.04
N GLU A 218 1.24 -0.81 7.85
CA GLU A 218 0.06 -1.48 8.42
C GLU A 218 -0.07 -1.31 9.93
N GLY A 219 -1.02 -0.47 10.35
CA GLY A 219 -1.34 -0.28 11.77
C GLY A 219 -0.17 0.22 12.62
N SER A 220 0.91 0.70 12.00
CA SER A 220 2.04 1.30 12.70
C SER A 220 2.68 2.41 11.91
N THR A 221 3.04 3.46 12.64
CA THR A 221 3.92 4.51 12.16
C THR A 221 5.25 4.36 12.88
N LEU A 222 6.31 4.16 12.12
CA LEU A 222 7.68 4.12 12.60
C LEU A 222 8.39 5.42 12.21
N ILE A 223 9.33 5.84 13.05
CA ILE A 223 10.16 7.01 12.82
C ILE A 223 11.59 6.74 13.25
N GLU A 224 12.55 7.10 12.41
CA GLU A 224 13.97 7.07 12.77
C GLU A 224 14.43 8.43 13.32
N ILE A 225 14.97 8.42 14.54
CA ILE A 225 15.52 9.60 15.22
C ILE A 225 16.89 9.23 15.77
N GLY A 226 17.95 9.90 15.29
CA GLY A 226 19.31 9.69 15.77
C GLY A 226 19.81 8.25 15.62
N ALA A 227 19.47 7.59 14.50
CA ALA A 227 19.78 6.18 14.20
C ALA A 227 19.05 5.14 15.07
N SER A 228 17.99 5.54 15.79
CA SER A 228 17.11 4.62 16.51
C SER A 228 15.71 4.65 15.91
N THR A 229 15.07 3.48 15.83
CA THR A 229 13.71 3.33 15.33
C THR A 229 12.71 3.33 16.47
N TYR A 230 11.67 4.16 16.34
CA TYR A 230 10.59 4.28 17.31
C TYR A 230 9.25 4.00 16.65
N LYS A 231 8.37 3.28 17.34
CA LYS A 231 6.95 3.23 17.00
C LYS A 231 6.24 4.43 17.62
N VAL A 232 5.54 5.21 16.80
CA VAL A 232 4.65 6.28 17.26
C VAL A 232 3.40 5.64 17.86
N LEU A 233 3.13 5.92 19.14
CA LEU A 233 1.98 5.40 19.87
C LEU A 233 0.84 6.40 19.90
N ASN A 234 1.14 7.66 20.20
CA ASN A 234 0.17 8.73 20.32
C ASN A 234 0.83 10.09 20.01
N ILE A 235 0.06 11.01 19.44
CA ILE A 235 0.48 12.39 19.18
C ILE A 235 -0.64 13.34 19.60
N GLU A 236 -0.31 14.21 20.53
CA GLU A 236 -1.10 15.33 21.00
C GLU A 236 -0.30 16.63 20.79
N ASN A 237 -0.94 17.79 20.99
CA ASN A 237 -0.30 19.07 20.72
C ASN A 237 0.97 19.29 21.56
N ASP A 238 0.95 18.90 22.83
CA ASP A 238 2.00 19.11 23.84
C ASP A 238 2.70 17.82 24.28
N LYS A 239 2.30 16.67 23.72
CA LYS A 239 2.79 15.36 24.12
C LYS A 239 2.90 14.39 22.94
N ILE A 240 4.03 13.71 22.82
CA ILE A 240 4.22 12.61 21.86
C ILE A 240 4.68 11.37 22.62
N GLU A 241 4.04 10.24 22.36
CA GLU A 241 4.39 8.95 22.97
C GLU A 241 5.03 8.04 21.93
N LEU A 242 6.22 7.54 22.24
CA LEU A 242 7.01 6.69 21.39
C LEU A 242 7.38 5.39 22.11
N LYS A 243 7.54 4.32 21.35
CA LYS A 243 8.17 3.08 21.83
C LYS A 243 9.46 2.81 21.07
N TYR A 244 10.58 2.85 21.77
CA TYR A 244 11.88 2.43 21.24
C TYR A 244 11.85 0.96 20.84
N LEU A 245 12.32 0.67 19.63
CA LEU A 245 12.37 -0.69 19.10
C LEU A 245 13.82 -1.20 19.06
N TRP A 246 14.71 -0.53 18.32
CA TRP A 246 16.14 -0.81 18.22
C TRP A 246 16.91 0.42 17.72
#